data_AF-A0A2V6KW06-F1
#
_entry.id   AF-A0A2V6KW06-F1
#
_cell.length_a   1.000
_cell.length_b   1.000
_cell.length_c   1.000
_cell.angle_alpha   90.00
_cell.angle_beta   90.00
_cell.angle_gamma   90.00
#
_symmetry.space_group_name_H-M   'P 1'
#
loop_
_entity.id
_entity.type
_entity.pdbx_description
1 polymer ?
#
loop_
_entity_poly.entity_id
_entity_poly.type
_entity_poly.pdbx_seq_one_letter_code
_entity_poly.pdbx_strand_id
1 'polypeptide(L)' 'AGKKLARRITQRHKLLTEFLRLLGVDDRVIHHDVEGMEHHISPSTLRAIAALTQQLQRRPGLRAQLQAGAL' A
#
# COMPACT_ATOMS: atom_id res chain seq x y z
N ALA A 1 -18.66 -18.30 -5.48
CA ALA A 1 -18.51 -16.83 -5.62
C ALA A 1 -17.64 -16.19 -4.52
N GLY A 2 -17.78 -16.54 -3.23
CA GLY A 2 -17.05 -15.88 -2.12
C GLY A 2 -15.52 -15.97 -2.16
N LYS A 3 -14.94 -17.12 -2.55
CA LYS A 3 -13.48 -17.34 -2.57
C LYS A 3 -12.71 -16.35 -3.44
N LYS A 4 -13.28 -15.92 -4.57
CA LYS A 4 -12.65 -14.94 -5.48
C LYS A 4 -12.69 -13.54 -4.90
N LEU A 5 -13.75 -13.18 -4.18
CA LEU A 5 -13.85 -11.89 -3.50
C LEU A 5 -12.86 -11.81 -2.33
N ALA A 6 -12.83 -12.82 -1.47
CA ALA A 6 -11.90 -12.90 -0.35
C ALA A 6 -10.44 -12.75 -0.81
N ARG A 7 -10.04 -13.47 -1.85
CA ARG A 7 -8.70 -13.35 -2.45
C ARG A 7 -8.37 -11.93 -2.93
N ARG A 8 -9.34 -11.23 -3.53
CA ARG A 8 -9.14 -9.83 -3.99
C ARG A 8 -8.95 -8.88 -2.82
N ILE A 9 -9.73 -9.04 -1.75
CA ILE A 9 -9.60 -8.23 -0.53
C ILE A 9 -8.22 -8.46 0.09
N THR A 10 -7.83 -9.72 0.32
CA THR A 10 -6.50 -10.05 0.87
C THR A 10 -5.33 -9.51 0.02
N GLN A 11 -5.45 -9.55 -1.31
CA GLN A 11 -4.42 -9.00 -2.20
C GLN A 11 -4.31 -7.47 -2.09
N ARG A 12 -5.45 -6.78 -1.99
CA ARG A 12 -5.50 -5.32 -1.80
C ARG A 12 -4.90 -4.95 -0.44
N HIS A 13 -5.33 -5.64 0.61
CA HIS A 13 -4.81 -5.46 1.97
C HIS A 13 -3.29 -5.55 2.00
N LYS A 14 -2.73 -6.63 1.45
CA LYS A 14 -1.29 -6.87 1.44
C LYS A 14 -0.52 -5.78 0.70
N LEU A 15 -1.01 -5.39 -0.48
CA LEU A 15 -0.35 -4.35 -1.28
C LEU A 15 -0.34 -2.99 -0.56
N LEU A 16 -1.49 -2.58 0.00
CA LEU A 16 -1.60 -1.30 0.69
C LEU A 16 -0.77 -1.27 1.98
N THR A 17 -0.77 -2.37 2.73
CA THR A 17 0.09 -2.55 3.91
C THR A 17 1.57 -2.39 3.54
N GLU A 18 2.01 -3.09 2.50
CA GLU A 18 3.40 -3.02 2.03
C GLU A 18 3.78 -1.62 1.55
N PHE A 19 2.88 -0.98 0.80
CA PHE A 19 3.08 0.38 0.33
C PHE A 19 3.28 1.37 1.48
N LEU A 20 2.38 1.39 2.47
CA LEU A 20 2.47 2.31 3.60
C LEU A 20 3.68 2.01 4.50
N ARG A 21 4.04 0.73 4.69
CA ARG A 21 5.27 0.35 5.41
C ARG A 21 6.52 0.87 4.71
N LEU A 22 6.58 0.79 3.38
CA LEU A 22 7.71 1.33 2.63
C LEU A 22 7.84 2.85 2.78
N LEU A 23 6.72 3.55 3.01
CA LEU A 23 6.71 4.98 3.31
C LEU A 23 7.06 5.31 4.78
N GLY A 24 7.20 4.30 5.65
CA GLY A 24 7.54 4.49 7.06
C GLY A 24 6.36 4.85 7.96
N VAL A 25 5.13 4.59 7.52
CA VAL A 25 3.93 4.79 8.35
C VAL A 25 3.91 3.77 9.50
N ASP A 26 3.50 4.20 10.69
CA ASP A 26 3.38 3.34 11.86
C ASP A 26 2.34 2.23 11.66
N ASP A 27 2.62 1.02 12.15
CA ASP A 27 1.77 -0.16 11.95
C ASP A 27 0.33 0.04 12.47
N ARG A 28 0.10 0.87 13.49
CA ARG A 28 -1.26 1.16 14.00
C ARG A 28 -2.06 1.98 12.99
N VAL A 29 -1.42 2.98 12.37
CA VAL A 29 -2.03 3.81 11.33
C VAL A 29 -2.26 2.96 10.08
N ILE A 30 -1.29 2.12 9.71
CA ILE A 30 -1.44 1.20 8.56
C ILE A 30 -2.67 0.31 8.72
N HIS A 31 -2.88 -0.30 9.89
CA HIS A 31 -4.04 -1.16 10.11
C HIS A 31 -5.35 -0.41 9.86
N HIS A 32 -5.49 0.78 10.45
CA HIS A 32 -6.69 1.60 10.30
C HIS A 32 -6.92 2.06 8.85
N ASP A 33 -5.88 2.60 8.22
CA ASP A 33 -5.99 3.18 6.88
C ASP A 33 -6.23 2.10 5.83
N VAL A 34 -5.57 0.94 5.93
CA VAL A 34 -5.72 -0.15 4.96
C VAL A 34 -7.15 -0.69 4.94
N GLU A 35 -7.78 -0.87 6.11
CA GLU A 35 -9.19 -1.32 6.19
C GLU A 35 -10.13 -0.35 5.46
N GLY A 36 -9.94 0.96 5.63
CA GLY A 36 -10.71 1.96 4.87
C GLY A 36 -10.39 1.94 3.38
N MET A 37 -9.11 1.95 3.03
CA MET A 37 -8.62 2.07 1.65
C MET A 37 -8.99 0.86 0.79
N GLU A 38 -8.95 -0.36 1.34
CA GLU A 38 -9.18 -1.58 0.55
C GLU A 38 -10.59 -1.65 -0.02
N HIS A 39 -11.57 -0.99 0.61
CA HIS A 39 -12.95 -0.92 0.15
C HIS A 39 -13.24 0.25 -0.81
N HIS A 40 -12.53 1.39 -0.66
CA HIS A 40 -12.89 2.63 -1.36
C HIS A 40 -12.00 2.98 -2.56
N ILE A 41 -10.81 2.39 -2.67
CA ILE A 41 -9.88 2.76 -3.74
C ILE A 41 -10.26 2.14 -5.08
N SER A 42 -10.28 2.95 -6.14
CA SER A 42 -10.54 2.49 -7.50
C SER A 42 -9.50 1.48 -7.99
N PRO A 43 -9.84 0.56 -8.93
CA PRO A 43 -8.85 -0.36 -9.49
C PRO A 43 -7.67 0.33 -10.20
N SER A 44 -7.87 1.52 -10.80
CA SER A 44 -6.79 2.28 -11.45
C SER A 44 -5.80 2.84 -10.43
N THR A 45 -6.29 3.43 -9.35
CA THR A 45 -5.45 3.91 -8.24
C THR A 45 -4.67 2.76 -7.61
N LEU A 46 -5.30 1.60 -7.39
CA LEU A 46 -4.61 0.42 -6.86
C LEU A 46 -3.45 -0.03 -7.76
N ARG A 47 -3.63 0.00 -9.09
CA ARG A 47 -2.54 -0.32 -10.05
C ARG A 47 -1.40 0.69 -9.99
N ALA A 48 -1.71 1.98 -9.85
CA ALA A 48 -0.70 3.01 -9.68
C ALA A 48 0.10 2.80 -8.37
N ILE A 49 -0.58 2.48 -7.27
CA ILE A 49 0.06 2.12 -5.99
C ILE A 49 0.95 0.89 -6.17
N ALA A 50 0.48 -0.16 -6.86
CA ALA A 50 1.30 -1.35 -7.14
C ALA A 50 2.59 -1.01 -7.91
N ALA A 51 2.48 -0.20 -8.97
CA ALA A 51 3.63 0.23 -9.75
C ALA A 51 4.61 1.05 -8.91
N LEU A 52 4.11 1.99 -8.08
CA LEU A 52 4.95 2.80 -7.21
C LEU A 52 5.63 1.96 -6.13
N THR A 53 4.91 1.02 -5.52
CA THR A 53 5.45 0.07 -4.54
C THR A 53 6.67 -0.67 -5.10
N GLN A 54 6.59 -1.15 -6.34
CA GLN A 54 7.73 -1.79 -7.02
C GLN A 54 8.90 -0.83 -7.24
N GLN A 55 8.64 0.45 -7.56
CA GLN A 55 9.71 1.44 -7.70
C GLN A 55 10.40 1.73 -6.37
N LEU A 56 9.64 1.85 -5.28
CA LEU A 56 10.18 2.10 -3.93
C LEU A 56 11.04 0.92 -3.44
N GLN A 57 10.65 -0.31 -3.74
CA GLN A 57 11.46 -1.51 -3.44
C GLN A 57 12.79 -1.51 -4.20
N ARG A 58 12.79 -1.11 -5.47
CA ARG A 58 13.98 -1.11 -6.34
C ARG A 58 14.92 0.07 -6.11
N ARG A 59 14.41 1.17 -5.52
CA ARG A 59 15.14 2.43 -5.36
C ARG A 59 15.20 2.83 -3.88
N PRO A 60 16.06 2.17 -3.07
CA PRO A 60 16.16 2.46 -1.64
C PRO A 60 16.53 3.91 -1.34
N GLY A 61 17.29 4.58 -2.21
CA GLY A 61 17.59 6.00 -2.08
C GLY A 61 16.36 6.91 -2.21
N LEU A 62 15.44 6.61 -3.15
CA LEU A 62 14.17 7.34 -3.27
C LEU A 62 13.31 7.13 -2.01
N ARG A 63 13.25 5.89 -1.52
CA ARG A 63 12.53 5.57 -0.29
C ARG A 63 13.07 6.37 0.90
N ALA A 64 14.39 6.41 1.07
CA ALA A 64 15.02 7.19 2.13
C ALA A 64 14.73 8.70 2.01
N GLN A 65 14.73 9.26 0.79
CA GLN A 65 14.37 10.66 0.55
C GLN A 65 12.93 10.97 0.97
N LEU A 66 11.98 10.09 0.64
CA LEU A 66 10.57 10.27 1.02
C LEU A 66 10.36 10.17 2.53
N GLN A 67 11.08 9.28 3.21
CA GLN A 67 11.04 9.15 4.66
C GLN A 67 11.67 10.34 5.38
N ALA A 68 12.72 10.93 4.80
CA ALA A 68 13.39 12.11 5.38
C ALA A 68 12.60 13.42 5.16
N GLY A 69 11.77 13.48 4.11
CA GLY A 69 10.95 14.65 3.77
C GLY A 69 9.51 14.59 4.26
N ALA A 70 9.11 13.51 4.95
CA ALA A 70 7.81 13.42 5.60
C ALA A 70 7.83 14.31 6.85
N LEU A 71 7.09 15.42 6.78
CA LEU A 71 6.88 16.38 7.88
C LEU A 71 6.08 15.74 9.03
#